data_AF-A0A539DT29-F1
#
_entry.id   AF-A0A539DT29-F1
#
_cell.length_a   1.000
_cell.length_b   1.000
_cell.length_c   1.000
_cell.angle_alpha   90.00
_cell.angle_beta   90.00
_cell.angle_gamma   90.00
#
_symmetry.space_group_name_H-M   'P 1'
#
loop_
_entity.id
_entity.type
_entity.pdbx_description
1 polymer ?
#
loop_
_entity_poly.entity_id
_entity_poly.type
_entity_poly.pdbx_seq_one_letter_code
_entity_poly.pdbx_strand_id
1 'polypeptide(L)'
;MWTPERHFHAFGGLYPHPAIAGAAVAAVTKHVQIRAGSVVLPLHHPIRVAEAWGMVDNLSDGRVGLAIASGWWPRDFVLMPENYANAKANMFRDIEAVKQLWRGETVTFPGVDGVPEAVQTLPRPVQPELPVWVTTAGNPETYVQAGSIGANLLTHLLGQSIEQVAPKIALYRQARADNGFDPEAGIVSLMLHTFVGEDDDEVRELVREPLKQYLGTSVSLVKEYAWAFPAFQRPEGIDISRDDDLIANMSEEEVDAVLDFAFLRYYETSGLFGTPTSCQGIIDKLKGIGVDEIACLVDFGVDNDLVLASLPNLDLARRLANAQAGVPAEAEADGAAVIESGQSAAAQIRGNNVTHLQCTPSMARMFTPEDESRQALAGVRHLYVGGEAFPVALAKDLMSNSRSGNVTNMYGPTETTIWSTTWKLDGPLDTVPIGSPIANTKIYVLDANLQPLPPGVPGDLWIGGDGVVRGYHERPELTAERFVADPFEPGAR
;
A
#
# COMPACT_ATOMS: atom_id res chain seq x y z
N MET A 1 6.95 5.91 1.20
CA MET A 1 6.74 6.51 -0.14
C MET A 1 8.06 6.51 -0.88
N TRP A 2 8.08 5.96 -2.09
CA TRP A 2 9.26 5.92 -2.95
C TRP A 2 9.12 6.95 -4.06
N THR A 3 10.10 7.83 -4.26
CA THR A 3 10.12 8.82 -5.35
C THR A 3 11.28 8.52 -6.31
N PRO A 4 11.03 8.49 -7.63
CA PRO A 4 12.07 8.16 -8.60
C PRO A 4 12.97 9.36 -8.89
N GLU A 5 14.01 9.11 -9.69
CA GLU A 5 14.78 10.13 -10.40
C GLU A 5 14.67 9.85 -11.91
N ARG A 6 14.17 10.82 -12.68
CA ARG A 6 14.10 10.74 -14.16
C ARG A 6 14.39 12.07 -14.81
N HIS A 7 15.10 12.03 -15.94
CA HIS A 7 15.50 13.22 -16.68
C HIS A 7 15.04 13.18 -18.15
N PHE A 8 14.76 14.36 -18.71
CA PHE A 8 14.60 14.58 -20.16
C PHE A 8 13.53 13.75 -20.89
N HIS A 9 12.57 13.17 -20.17
CA HIS A 9 11.48 12.39 -20.73
C HIS A 9 10.13 12.79 -20.11
N ALA A 10 9.06 12.86 -20.91
CA ALA A 10 7.74 13.26 -20.41
C ALA A 10 7.17 12.26 -19.41
N PHE A 11 7.39 10.97 -19.66
CA PHE A 11 7.00 9.89 -18.76
C PHE A 11 7.85 9.89 -17.48
N GLY A 12 7.23 10.11 -16.32
CA GLY A 12 7.90 10.20 -15.01
C GLY A 12 8.79 11.43 -14.83
N GLY A 13 8.78 12.38 -15.77
CA GLY A 13 9.65 13.57 -15.78
C GLY A 13 9.32 14.62 -14.73
N LEU A 14 8.27 14.42 -13.91
CA LEU A 14 7.94 15.28 -12.77
C LEU A 14 8.93 15.13 -11.62
N TYR A 15 9.80 14.11 -11.64
CA TYR A 15 10.69 13.76 -10.55
C TYR A 15 12.17 13.79 -10.97
N PRO A 16 12.74 14.97 -11.30
CA PRO A 16 14.16 15.08 -11.67
C PRO A 16 15.11 14.99 -10.46
N HIS A 17 14.59 15.18 -9.24
CA HIS A 17 15.42 15.16 -8.03
C HIS A 17 14.64 14.64 -6.82
N PRO A 18 14.86 13.39 -6.39
CA PRO A 18 14.04 12.75 -5.36
C PRO A 18 14.16 13.44 -3.98
N ALA A 19 15.29 14.07 -3.66
CA ALA A 19 15.43 14.82 -2.40
C ALA A 19 14.50 16.06 -2.32
N ILE A 20 14.25 16.74 -3.45
CA ILE A 20 13.35 17.91 -3.48
C ILE A 20 11.90 17.46 -3.23
N ALA A 21 11.48 16.41 -3.94
CA ALA A 21 10.18 15.78 -3.68
C ALA A 21 10.09 15.27 -2.24
N GLY A 22 11.17 14.67 -1.73
CA GLY A 22 11.27 14.19 -0.35
C GLY A 22 11.09 15.29 0.70
N ALA A 23 11.68 16.47 0.49
CA ALA A 23 11.50 17.62 1.37
C ALA A 23 10.03 18.08 1.42
N ALA A 24 9.34 18.08 0.27
CA ALA A 24 7.91 18.42 0.22
C ALA A 24 7.06 17.39 0.96
N VAL A 25 7.34 16.08 0.79
CA VAL A 25 6.66 15.02 1.53
C VAL A 25 6.95 15.11 3.04
N ALA A 26 8.17 15.44 3.43
CA ALA A 26 8.56 15.62 4.83
C ALA A 26 7.71 16.70 5.51
N ALA A 27 7.46 17.82 4.83
CA ALA A 27 6.68 18.93 5.36
C ALA A 27 5.20 18.62 5.61
N VAL A 28 4.63 17.63 4.91
CA VAL A 28 3.17 17.33 4.96
C VAL A 28 2.85 15.97 5.59
N THR A 29 3.85 15.22 6.04
CA THR A 29 3.67 13.88 6.62
C THR A 29 4.43 13.70 7.92
N LYS A 30 3.96 12.80 8.79
CA LYS A 30 4.55 12.58 10.13
C LYS A 30 5.22 11.22 10.29
N HIS A 31 4.68 10.15 9.70
CA HIS A 31 5.12 8.77 10.00
C HIS A 31 5.68 8.04 8.77
N VAL A 32 5.21 8.39 7.56
CA VAL A 32 5.60 7.66 6.35
C VAL A 32 7.10 7.82 6.09
N GLN A 33 7.76 6.71 5.78
CA GLN A 33 9.16 6.71 5.36
C GLN A 33 9.29 7.40 3.98
N ILE A 34 10.33 8.21 3.80
CA ILE A 34 10.58 9.01 2.61
C ILE A 34 11.80 8.45 1.90
N ARG A 35 11.57 7.76 0.78
CA ARG A 35 12.64 7.00 0.12
C ARG A 35 12.85 7.40 -1.33
N ALA A 36 14.10 7.42 -1.77
CA ALA A 36 14.41 7.50 -3.20
C ALA A 36 14.34 6.11 -3.83
N GLY A 37 13.65 5.97 -4.96
CA GLY A 37 13.55 4.75 -5.76
C GLY A 37 13.85 5.01 -7.24
N SER A 38 15.01 5.54 -7.62
CA SER A 38 16.29 5.56 -6.89
C SER A 38 17.07 6.85 -7.16
N VAL A 39 18.01 7.22 -6.29
CA VAL A 39 19.06 8.17 -6.65
C VAL A 39 20.00 7.51 -7.66
N VAL A 40 20.20 8.13 -8.81
CA VAL A 40 21.15 7.67 -9.81
C VAL A 40 22.53 8.22 -9.45
N LEU A 41 23.19 7.61 -8.46
CA LEU A 41 24.34 8.20 -7.77
C LEU A 41 25.48 8.67 -8.69
N PRO A 42 25.82 7.98 -9.79
CA PRO A 42 26.84 8.48 -10.72
C PRO A 42 26.52 9.81 -11.43
N LEU A 43 25.28 10.32 -11.33
CA LEU A 43 24.89 11.65 -11.82
C LEU A 43 25.09 12.76 -10.77
N HIS A 44 25.49 12.41 -9.55
CA HIS A 44 25.59 13.33 -8.42
C HIS A 44 26.95 13.27 -7.75
N HIS A 45 27.37 14.40 -7.17
CA HIS A 45 28.52 14.39 -6.28
C HIS A 45 28.13 13.80 -4.90
N PRO A 46 28.90 12.88 -4.29
CA PRO A 46 28.56 12.24 -3.00
C PRO A 46 28.27 13.24 -1.87
N ILE A 47 29.06 14.31 -1.78
CA ILE A 47 28.84 15.43 -0.85
C ILE A 47 27.41 15.99 -0.99
N ARG A 48 26.95 16.27 -2.21
CA ARG A 48 25.62 16.85 -2.45
C ARG A 48 24.50 15.91 -2.06
N VAL A 49 24.68 14.61 -2.29
CA VAL A 49 23.70 13.60 -1.85
C VAL A 49 23.62 13.57 -0.33
N ALA A 50 24.76 13.54 0.37
CA ALA A 50 24.81 13.54 1.83
C ALA A 50 24.22 14.83 2.44
N GLU A 51 24.53 16.01 1.91
CA GLU A 51 23.97 17.29 2.37
C GLU A 51 22.45 17.36 2.13
N ALA A 52 22.00 17.06 0.90
CA ALA A 52 20.59 17.17 0.53
C ALA A 52 19.72 16.22 1.35
N TRP A 53 20.13 14.95 1.47
CA TRP A 53 19.37 13.98 2.25
C TRP A 53 19.54 14.16 3.76
N GLY A 54 20.68 14.67 4.24
CA GLY A 54 20.82 15.09 5.63
C GLY A 54 19.86 16.22 6.01
N MET A 55 19.60 17.15 5.09
CA MET A 55 18.56 18.17 5.26
C MET A 55 17.16 17.56 5.31
N VAL A 56 16.81 16.66 4.37
CA VAL A 56 15.50 15.99 4.37
C VAL A 56 15.31 15.14 5.62
N ASP A 57 16.37 14.50 6.12
CA ASP A 57 16.36 13.73 7.36
C ASP A 57 16.02 14.60 8.58
N ASN A 58 16.62 15.79 8.67
CA ASN A 58 16.28 16.77 9.70
C ASN A 58 14.83 17.30 9.55
N LEU A 59 14.39 17.59 8.33
CA LEU A 59 13.01 18.04 8.08
C LEU A 59 11.96 16.98 8.39
N SER A 60 12.34 15.71 8.29
CA SER A 60 11.44 14.57 8.47
C SER A 60 11.54 13.91 9.83
N ASP A 61 12.45 14.34 10.70
CA ASP A 61 12.75 13.69 12.00
C ASP A 61 13.17 12.22 11.83
N GLY A 62 14.13 11.98 10.93
CA GLY A 62 14.78 10.67 10.82
C GLY A 62 14.06 9.63 9.95
N ARG A 63 13.29 10.04 8.94
CA ARG A 63 12.43 9.11 8.15
C ARG A 63 12.96 8.80 6.75
N VAL A 64 14.21 9.11 6.43
CA VAL A 64 14.72 8.95 5.06
C VAL A 64 15.41 7.61 4.81
N GLY A 65 15.36 7.16 3.56
CA GLY A 65 16.18 6.06 3.06
C GLY A 65 16.45 6.22 1.56
N LEU A 66 17.52 5.64 1.04
CA LEU A 66 17.90 5.83 -0.36
C LEU A 66 18.10 4.48 -1.03
N ALA A 67 17.29 4.16 -2.03
CA ALA A 67 17.76 3.25 -3.06
C ALA A 67 18.68 3.98 -4.03
N ILE A 68 19.76 3.31 -4.40
CA ILE A 68 20.82 3.84 -5.25
C ILE A 68 20.97 2.96 -6.47
N ALA A 69 20.95 3.58 -7.65
CA ALA A 69 21.13 2.95 -8.94
C ALA A 69 22.38 3.48 -9.65
N SER A 70 22.95 2.68 -10.55
CA SER A 70 24.11 3.11 -11.36
C SER A 70 23.70 4.03 -12.50
N GLY A 71 22.44 3.99 -12.90
CA GLY A 71 22.00 4.56 -14.17
C GLY A 71 22.36 3.64 -15.34
N TRP A 72 21.53 3.70 -16.38
CA TRP A 72 21.69 2.89 -17.58
C TRP A 72 21.45 3.69 -18.86
N TRP A 73 20.74 4.82 -18.77
CA TRP A 73 20.38 5.63 -19.92
C TRP A 73 21.49 6.65 -20.23
N PRO A 74 22.17 6.55 -21.39
CA PRO A 74 23.33 7.41 -21.69
C PRO A 74 22.99 8.90 -21.69
N ARG A 75 21.76 9.25 -22.06
CA ARG A 75 21.31 10.65 -22.13
C ARG A 75 21.29 11.32 -20.76
N ASP A 76 21.07 10.58 -19.68
CA ASP A 76 21.08 11.12 -18.32
C ASP A 76 22.50 11.56 -17.91
N PHE A 77 23.52 10.88 -18.44
CA PHE A 77 24.93 11.19 -18.19
C PHE A 77 25.40 12.46 -18.88
N VAL A 78 24.56 13.21 -19.60
CA VAL A 78 24.89 14.60 -19.95
C VAL A 78 25.17 15.45 -18.71
N LEU A 79 24.62 15.06 -17.55
CA LEU A 79 24.87 15.68 -16.26
C LEU A 79 26.29 15.42 -15.72
N MET A 80 26.83 14.22 -15.94
CA MET A 80 28.17 13.78 -15.49
C MET A 80 28.80 12.79 -16.51
N PRO A 81 29.21 13.26 -17.71
CA PRO A 81 29.59 12.37 -18.82
C PRO A 81 30.74 11.41 -18.49
N GLU A 82 31.69 11.88 -17.69
CA GLU A 82 32.87 11.14 -17.25
C GLU A 82 32.55 9.89 -16.44
N ASN A 83 31.37 9.82 -15.84
CA ASN A 83 30.98 8.72 -14.97
C ASN A 83 30.37 7.52 -15.73
N TYR A 84 29.95 7.68 -16.99
CA TYR A 84 29.18 6.65 -17.72
C TYR A 84 29.93 5.32 -17.84
N ALA A 85 31.20 5.36 -18.25
CA ALA A 85 31.99 4.15 -18.53
C ALA A 85 32.18 3.25 -17.30
N ASN A 86 32.25 3.84 -16.10
CA ASN A 86 32.49 3.14 -14.84
C ASN A 86 31.33 3.30 -13.85
N ALA A 87 30.11 3.59 -14.34
CA ALA A 87 28.98 4.02 -13.51
C ALA A 87 28.70 3.07 -12.33
N LYS A 88 28.73 1.75 -12.57
CA LYS A 88 28.50 0.75 -11.51
C LYS A 88 29.61 0.74 -10.46
N ALA A 89 30.88 0.83 -10.86
CA ALA A 89 32.00 0.88 -9.93
C ALA A 89 32.01 2.18 -9.13
N ASN A 90 31.74 3.30 -9.79
CA ASN A 90 31.59 4.62 -9.16
C ASN A 90 30.45 4.60 -8.14
N MET A 91 29.30 4.03 -8.48
CA MET A 91 28.15 3.87 -7.58
C MET A 91 28.55 3.20 -6.26
N PHE A 92 29.22 2.04 -6.28
CA PHE A 92 29.60 1.34 -5.05
C PHE A 92 30.66 2.09 -4.22
N ARG A 93 31.65 2.71 -4.88
CA ARG A 93 32.62 3.59 -4.21
C ARG A 93 31.91 4.75 -3.51
N ASP A 94 30.98 5.38 -4.22
CA ASP A 94 30.33 6.60 -3.77
C ASP A 94 29.25 6.33 -2.71
N ILE A 95 28.63 5.13 -2.70
CA ILE A 95 27.76 4.69 -1.59
C ILE A 95 28.52 4.77 -0.27
N GLU A 96 29.74 4.23 -0.21
CA GLU A 96 30.52 4.26 1.03
C GLU A 96 30.93 5.70 1.40
N ALA A 97 31.32 6.52 0.43
CA ALA A 97 31.60 7.94 0.67
C ALA A 97 30.39 8.68 1.26
N VAL A 98 29.17 8.44 0.74
CA VAL A 98 27.94 9.02 1.30
C VAL A 98 27.71 8.55 2.74
N LYS A 99 27.88 7.24 3.03
CA LYS A 99 27.72 6.70 4.40
C LYS A 99 28.74 7.28 5.38
N GLN A 100 30.00 7.42 4.98
CA GLN A 100 31.05 8.06 5.79
C GLN A 100 30.70 9.52 6.11
N LEU A 101 30.30 10.30 5.10
CA LEU A 101 29.86 11.67 5.29
C LEU A 101 28.62 11.76 6.19
N TRP A 102 27.69 10.81 6.07
CA TRP A 102 26.48 10.71 6.90
C TRP A 102 26.82 10.53 8.38
N ARG A 103 27.74 9.60 8.71
CA ARG A 103 28.28 9.39 10.07
C ARG A 103 29.10 10.58 10.58
N GLY A 104 29.34 11.55 9.71
CA GLY A 104 30.10 12.75 9.99
C GLY A 104 31.62 12.57 9.98
N GLU A 105 32.09 11.48 9.38
CA GLU A 105 33.50 11.24 9.12
C GLU A 105 34.05 12.23 8.08
N THR A 106 35.37 12.38 8.07
CA THR A 106 36.07 13.19 7.08
C THR A 106 36.39 12.34 5.86
N VAL A 107 35.94 12.77 4.69
CA VAL A 107 36.21 12.10 3.41
C VAL A 107 37.01 13.04 2.51
N THR A 108 37.96 12.49 1.75
CA THR A 108 38.83 13.27 0.86
C THR A 108 38.36 13.17 -0.59
N PHE A 109 38.24 14.32 -1.25
CA PHE A 109 37.89 14.44 -2.67
C PHE A 109 38.96 15.23 -3.44
N PRO A 110 39.05 15.11 -4.77
CA PRO A 110 39.88 15.99 -5.58
C PRO A 110 39.41 17.45 -5.44
N GLY A 111 40.29 18.33 -4.96
CA GLY A 111 40.06 19.77 -4.87
C GLY A 111 40.58 20.53 -6.09
N VAL A 112 40.63 21.85 -5.97
CA VAL A 112 41.13 22.73 -7.05
C VAL A 112 42.60 22.37 -7.37
N ASP A 113 42.93 22.32 -8.66
CA ASP A 113 44.25 21.94 -9.18
C ASP A 113 44.70 20.50 -8.84
N GLY A 114 43.76 19.63 -8.44
CA GLY A 114 44.03 18.23 -8.11
C GLY A 114 44.60 18.02 -6.70
N VAL A 115 44.65 19.07 -5.88
CA VAL A 115 45.04 18.98 -4.47
C VAL A 115 43.90 18.30 -3.70
N PRO A 116 44.14 17.18 -2.99
CA PRO A 116 43.08 16.52 -2.24
C PRO A 116 42.54 17.39 -1.10
N GLU A 117 41.22 17.52 -1.01
CA GLU A 117 40.53 18.28 0.03
C GLU A 117 39.73 17.35 0.95
N ALA A 118 39.96 17.48 2.25
CA ALA A 118 39.29 16.70 3.28
C ALA A 118 38.08 17.48 3.82
N VAL A 119 36.89 16.91 3.72
CA VAL A 119 35.63 17.60 4.03
C VAL A 119 34.72 16.78 4.95
N GLN A 120 33.82 17.48 5.62
CA GLN A 120 32.67 16.93 6.35
C GLN A 120 31.42 17.65 5.87
N THR A 121 30.26 16.99 5.94
CA THR A 121 28.97 17.58 5.53
C THR A 121 28.15 18.09 6.71
N LEU A 122 27.34 19.11 6.42
CA LEU A 122 26.28 19.63 7.27
C LEU A 122 24.99 19.76 6.43
N PRO A 123 23.79 19.71 7.05
CA PRO A 123 23.54 19.48 8.48
C PRO A 123 23.88 18.04 8.89
N ARG A 124 24.09 17.81 10.20
CA ARG A 124 24.22 16.45 10.72
C ARG A 124 22.85 15.77 10.69
N PRO A 125 22.72 14.57 10.10
CA PRO A 125 21.46 13.84 10.10
C PRO A 125 20.98 13.49 11.51
N VAL A 126 19.68 13.24 11.65
CA VAL A 126 19.05 12.70 12.86
C VAL A 126 19.35 11.21 12.99
N GLN A 127 19.29 10.46 11.88
CA GLN A 127 19.62 9.04 11.87
C GLN A 127 21.15 8.83 11.97
N PRO A 128 21.63 7.90 12.82
CA PRO A 128 23.07 7.64 12.96
C PRO A 128 23.68 6.96 11.72
N GLU A 129 22.90 6.14 11.03
CA GLU A 129 23.28 5.47 9.79
C GLU A 129 22.23 5.77 8.72
N LEU A 130 22.66 5.85 7.46
CA LEU A 130 21.76 6.00 6.32
C LEU A 130 21.22 4.62 5.90
N PRO A 131 19.89 4.40 5.90
CA PRO A 131 19.30 3.22 5.29
C PRO A 131 19.49 3.26 3.76
N VAL A 132 20.32 2.36 3.22
CA VAL A 132 20.66 2.30 1.79
C VAL A 132 20.15 1.01 1.17
N TRP A 133 19.50 1.11 0.01
CA TRP A 133 19.17 0.00 -0.88
C TRP A 133 20.04 0.08 -2.13
N VAL A 134 20.43 -1.07 -2.68
CA VAL A 134 21.00 -1.15 -4.03
C VAL A 134 19.90 -1.58 -4.99
N THR A 135 19.69 -0.78 -6.03
CA THR A 135 18.71 -1.05 -7.08
C THR A 135 19.30 -1.97 -8.13
N THR A 136 18.69 -3.13 -8.32
CA THR A 136 19.12 -4.11 -9.33
C THR A 136 17.96 -4.97 -9.78
N ALA A 137 17.99 -5.42 -11.03
CA ALA A 137 17.02 -6.34 -11.57
C ALA A 137 17.67 -7.67 -11.95
N GLY A 138 18.47 -7.65 -13.03
CA GLY A 138 18.94 -8.86 -13.69
C GLY A 138 20.19 -9.50 -13.12
N ASN A 139 21.25 -8.72 -12.86
CA ASN A 139 22.59 -9.25 -12.63
C ASN A 139 22.76 -9.83 -11.20
N PRO A 140 22.96 -11.15 -11.03
CA PRO A 140 23.15 -11.78 -9.72
C PRO A 140 24.36 -11.24 -8.95
N GLU A 141 25.42 -10.81 -9.64
CA GLU A 141 26.61 -10.23 -9.01
C GLU A 141 26.26 -8.96 -8.24
N THR A 142 25.32 -8.15 -8.74
CA THR A 142 24.88 -6.94 -8.02
C THR A 142 24.13 -7.28 -6.73
N TYR A 143 23.41 -8.40 -6.67
CA TYR A 143 22.75 -8.88 -5.45
C TYR A 143 23.79 -9.28 -4.40
N VAL A 144 24.85 -9.98 -4.83
CA VAL A 144 25.99 -10.31 -3.97
C VAL A 144 26.68 -9.04 -3.48
N GLN A 145 27.01 -8.11 -4.38
CA GLN A 145 27.67 -6.85 -4.01
C GLN A 145 26.85 -6.02 -3.01
N ALA A 146 25.52 -5.96 -3.17
CA ALA A 146 24.62 -5.32 -2.22
C ALA A 146 24.71 -5.96 -0.83
N GLY A 147 24.67 -7.29 -0.77
CA GLY A 147 24.78 -8.04 0.49
C GLY A 147 26.15 -7.86 1.14
N SER A 148 27.23 -7.84 0.37
CA SER A 148 28.60 -7.69 0.86
C SER A 148 28.89 -6.34 1.54
N ILE A 149 28.12 -5.29 1.22
CA ILE A 149 28.25 -3.96 1.87
C ILE A 149 27.18 -3.72 2.94
N GLY A 150 26.37 -4.73 3.26
CA GLY A 150 25.30 -4.65 4.24
C GLY A 150 24.11 -3.79 3.81
N ALA A 151 24.00 -3.44 2.53
CA ALA A 151 22.88 -2.66 2.00
C ALA A 151 21.60 -3.52 1.92
N ASN A 152 20.46 -2.85 1.88
CA ASN A 152 19.18 -3.41 1.49
C ASN A 152 19.11 -3.59 -0.04
N LEU A 153 18.03 -4.18 -0.55
CA LEU A 153 17.89 -4.54 -1.96
C LEU A 153 16.57 -4.01 -2.52
N LEU A 154 16.61 -3.24 -3.62
CA LEU A 154 15.43 -2.82 -4.37
C LEU A 154 15.43 -3.50 -5.75
N THR A 155 14.38 -4.26 -6.06
CA THR A 155 14.21 -4.98 -7.34
C THR A 155 12.79 -4.86 -7.90
N HIS A 156 12.50 -5.51 -9.02
CA HIS A 156 11.19 -5.50 -9.68
C HIS A 156 10.97 -6.77 -10.52
N LEU A 157 9.74 -7.03 -10.97
CA LEU A 157 9.44 -8.15 -11.89
C LEU A 157 9.40 -7.76 -13.37
N LEU A 158 9.69 -6.49 -13.71
CA LEU A 158 9.82 -6.11 -15.12
C LEU A 158 11.00 -6.86 -15.77
N GLY A 159 10.69 -7.84 -16.62
CA GLY A 159 11.69 -8.64 -17.32
C GLY A 159 12.26 -9.84 -16.56
N GLN A 160 11.65 -10.23 -15.45
CA GLN A 160 12.04 -11.44 -14.71
C GLN A 160 10.86 -12.01 -13.92
N SER A 161 10.80 -13.32 -13.76
CA SER A 161 9.77 -13.99 -12.96
C SER A 161 10.19 -14.13 -11.49
N ILE A 162 9.21 -14.46 -10.64
CA ILE A 162 9.43 -14.76 -9.21
C ILE A 162 10.48 -15.88 -9.05
N GLU A 163 10.40 -16.92 -9.88
CA GLU A 163 11.33 -18.06 -9.88
C GLU A 163 12.75 -17.66 -10.26
N GLN A 164 12.91 -16.63 -11.10
CA GLN A 164 14.22 -16.11 -11.47
C GLN A 164 14.79 -15.18 -10.39
N VAL A 165 13.94 -14.49 -9.63
CA VAL A 165 14.35 -13.58 -8.54
C VAL A 165 14.72 -14.34 -7.27
N ALA A 166 13.99 -15.40 -6.93
CA ALA A 166 14.21 -16.20 -5.72
C ALA A 166 15.67 -16.63 -5.47
N PRO A 167 16.39 -17.26 -6.43
CA PRO A 167 17.79 -17.64 -6.21
C PRO A 167 18.72 -16.42 -6.06
N LYS A 168 18.37 -15.25 -6.63
CA LYS A 168 19.16 -14.02 -6.48
C LYS A 168 19.01 -13.42 -5.09
N ILE A 169 17.79 -13.46 -4.51
CA ILE A 169 17.57 -13.08 -3.11
C ILE A 169 18.38 -13.98 -2.18
N ALA A 170 18.41 -15.31 -2.42
CA ALA A 170 19.23 -16.22 -1.65
C ALA A 170 20.73 -15.87 -1.70
N LEU A 171 21.25 -15.54 -2.89
CA LEU A 171 22.64 -15.07 -3.05
C LEU A 171 22.91 -13.78 -2.26
N TYR A 172 21.97 -12.83 -2.26
CA TYR A 172 22.05 -11.60 -1.46
C TYR A 172 22.12 -11.90 0.05
N ARG A 173 21.22 -12.75 0.56
CA ARG A 173 21.19 -13.14 1.99
C ARG A 173 22.49 -13.85 2.39
N GLN A 174 22.99 -14.75 1.54
CA GLN A 174 24.26 -15.43 1.76
C GLN A 174 25.43 -14.44 1.79
N ALA A 175 25.48 -13.50 0.84
CA ALA A 175 26.54 -12.49 0.80
C ALA A 175 26.55 -11.59 2.05
N ARG A 176 25.39 -11.29 2.63
CA ARG A 176 25.31 -10.61 3.94
C ARG A 176 25.96 -11.43 5.04
N ALA A 177 25.58 -12.72 5.15
CA ALA A 177 26.15 -13.65 6.13
C ALA A 177 27.68 -13.73 6.03
N ASP A 178 28.18 -13.91 4.80
CA ASP A 178 29.60 -14.07 4.50
C ASP A 178 30.43 -12.82 4.86
N ASN A 179 29.79 -11.65 4.93
CA ASN A 179 30.43 -10.38 5.28
C ASN A 179 30.08 -9.87 6.69
N GLY A 180 29.51 -10.73 7.55
CA GLY A 180 29.27 -10.44 8.96
C GLY A 180 28.03 -9.57 9.23
N PHE A 181 27.15 -9.40 8.26
CA PHE A 181 25.85 -8.77 8.44
C PHE A 181 24.79 -9.83 8.75
N ASP A 182 23.82 -9.49 9.60
CA ASP A 182 22.64 -10.33 9.80
C ASP A 182 21.89 -10.49 8.46
N PRO A 183 21.72 -11.73 7.95
CA PRO A 183 20.99 -11.99 6.73
C PRO A 183 19.54 -11.55 6.80
N GLU A 184 18.87 -11.70 7.95
CA GLU A 184 17.44 -11.41 8.12
C GLU A 184 17.18 -9.91 8.32
N ALA A 185 18.16 -9.16 8.82
CA ALA A 185 18.03 -7.70 9.00
C ALA A 185 18.06 -6.91 7.67
N GLY A 186 18.48 -7.54 6.56
CA GLY A 186 18.45 -6.89 5.25
C GLY A 186 17.03 -6.77 4.71
N ILE A 187 16.66 -5.63 4.13
CA ILE A 187 15.31 -5.45 3.58
C ILE A 187 15.34 -5.70 2.06
N VAL A 188 14.50 -6.61 1.58
CA VAL A 188 14.26 -6.84 0.15
C VAL A 188 12.94 -6.18 -0.23
N SER A 189 13.05 -5.03 -0.90
CA SER A 189 11.92 -4.29 -1.45
C SER A 189 11.72 -4.66 -2.92
N LEU A 190 10.51 -5.05 -3.30
CA LEU A 190 10.17 -5.42 -4.67
C LEU A 190 9.07 -4.52 -5.21
N MET A 191 9.36 -3.81 -6.30
CA MET A 191 8.41 -2.91 -6.94
C MET A 191 7.46 -3.66 -7.87
N LEU A 192 6.16 -3.40 -7.71
CA LEU A 192 5.08 -3.93 -8.54
C LEU A 192 4.17 -2.80 -9.01
N HIS A 193 3.76 -2.83 -10.29
CA HIS A 193 2.61 -2.04 -10.73
C HIS A 193 1.37 -2.52 -9.98
N THR A 194 0.59 -1.59 -9.45
CA THR A 194 -0.45 -1.91 -8.47
C THR A 194 -1.73 -1.13 -8.72
N PHE A 195 -2.85 -1.86 -8.80
CA PHE A 195 -4.18 -1.28 -8.74
C PHE A 195 -5.14 -2.30 -8.12
N VAL A 196 -5.77 -1.96 -7.01
CA VAL A 196 -6.64 -2.88 -6.26
C VAL A 196 -8.07 -2.35 -6.25
N GLY A 197 -9.01 -3.12 -6.80
CA GLY A 197 -10.42 -2.76 -6.93
C GLY A 197 -11.35 -3.72 -6.19
N GLU A 198 -12.65 -3.62 -6.45
CA GLU A 198 -13.67 -4.49 -5.86
C GLU A 198 -13.98 -5.73 -6.71
N ASP A 199 -13.68 -5.66 -8.02
CA ASP A 199 -13.93 -6.72 -9.00
C ASP A 199 -12.69 -6.93 -9.89
N ASP A 200 -12.31 -8.20 -10.11
CA ASP A 200 -11.10 -8.55 -10.86
C ASP A 200 -11.22 -8.22 -12.36
N ASP A 201 -12.40 -8.38 -12.97
CA ASP A 201 -12.60 -8.14 -14.39
C ASP A 201 -12.64 -6.63 -14.67
N GLU A 202 -13.29 -5.85 -13.81
CA GLU A 202 -13.28 -4.38 -13.88
C GLU A 202 -11.87 -3.82 -13.73
N VAL A 203 -11.09 -4.32 -12.76
CA VAL A 203 -9.69 -3.91 -12.59
C VAL A 203 -8.89 -4.23 -13.85
N ARG A 204 -9.05 -5.42 -14.42
CA ARG A 204 -8.31 -5.84 -15.62
C ARG A 204 -8.55 -4.89 -16.79
N GLU A 205 -9.79 -4.55 -17.07
CA GLU A 205 -10.11 -3.65 -18.19
C GLU A 205 -9.69 -2.21 -17.91
N LEU A 206 -9.79 -1.75 -16.66
CA LEU A 206 -9.38 -0.40 -16.26
C LEU A 206 -7.88 -0.17 -16.43
N VAL A 207 -7.04 -1.13 -16.03
CA VAL A 207 -5.57 -0.97 -16.09
C VAL A 207 -4.96 -1.33 -17.43
N ARG A 208 -5.72 -1.99 -18.32
CA ARG A 208 -5.22 -2.51 -19.61
C ARG A 208 -4.51 -1.45 -20.43
N GLU A 209 -5.25 -0.41 -20.81
CA GLU A 209 -4.72 0.62 -21.72
C GLU A 209 -3.60 1.45 -21.06
N PRO A 210 -3.74 1.95 -19.82
CA PRO A 210 -2.65 2.61 -19.10
C PRO A 210 -1.36 1.78 -19.06
N LEU A 211 -1.48 0.48 -18.73
CA LEU A 211 -0.32 -0.39 -18.61
C LEU A 211 0.31 -0.71 -19.98
N LYS A 212 -0.49 -0.89 -21.04
CA LYS A 212 0.02 -1.02 -22.42
C LYS A 212 0.82 0.21 -22.84
N GLN A 213 0.30 1.40 -22.57
CA GLN A 213 1.00 2.66 -22.86
C GLN A 213 2.31 2.76 -22.06
N TYR A 214 2.27 2.44 -20.77
CA TYR A 214 3.46 2.38 -19.92
C TYR A 214 4.53 1.44 -20.50
N LEU A 215 4.15 0.20 -20.82
CA LEU A 215 5.06 -0.80 -21.38
C LEU A 215 5.58 -0.35 -22.75
N GLY A 216 4.73 0.27 -23.57
CA GLY A 216 5.10 0.84 -24.87
C GLY A 216 6.17 1.94 -24.77
N THR A 217 6.06 2.83 -23.78
CA THR A 217 7.10 3.86 -23.54
C THR A 217 8.41 3.25 -23.06
N SER A 218 8.35 2.18 -22.26
CA SER A 218 9.54 1.44 -21.84
C SER A 218 10.18 0.70 -23.01
N VAL A 219 9.38 0.14 -23.92
CA VAL A 219 9.85 -0.49 -25.16
C VAL A 219 10.51 0.56 -26.07
N SER A 220 9.93 1.75 -26.26
CA SER A 220 10.56 2.80 -27.08
C SER A 220 11.87 3.34 -26.46
N LEU A 221 11.95 3.44 -25.13
CA LEU A 221 13.20 3.72 -24.40
C LEU A 221 14.25 2.62 -24.60
N VAL A 222 13.82 1.35 -24.73
CA VAL A 222 14.72 0.19 -24.90
C VAL A 222 15.06 -0.09 -26.37
N LYS A 223 14.24 0.35 -27.34
CA LYS A 223 14.47 0.16 -28.80
C LYS A 223 15.83 0.71 -29.26
N GLU A 224 16.33 1.79 -28.65
CA GLU A 224 17.65 2.35 -28.99
C GLU A 224 18.83 1.62 -28.31
N TYR A 225 18.58 0.76 -27.29
CA TYR A 225 19.60 0.12 -26.46
C TYR A 225 19.18 -1.29 -25.98
N ALA A 226 18.63 -2.10 -26.88
CA ALA A 226 18.00 -3.40 -26.58
C ALA A 226 18.92 -4.40 -25.83
N TRP A 227 20.25 -4.22 -25.93
CA TRP A 227 21.24 -5.07 -25.26
C TRP A 227 21.31 -4.88 -23.74
N ALA A 228 20.69 -3.82 -23.18
CA ALA A 228 20.79 -3.48 -21.76
C ALA A 228 19.67 -4.03 -20.87
N PHE A 229 18.61 -4.63 -21.44
CA PHE A 229 17.43 -5.07 -20.68
C PHE A 229 17.34 -6.61 -20.57
N PRO A 230 17.33 -7.19 -19.35
CA PRO A 230 17.18 -8.63 -19.14
C PRO A 230 15.82 -9.21 -19.56
N ALA A 231 14.78 -8.37 -19.72
CA ALA A 231 13.43 -8.78 -20.14
C ALA A 231 13.39 -9.47 -21.50
N PHE A 232 14.39 -9.19 -22.35
CA PHE A 232 14.51 -9.74 -23.70
C PHE A 232 15.56 -10.86 -23.76
N GLN A 233 15.80 -11.56 -22.64
CA GLN A 233 16.71 -12.70 -22.61
C GLN A 233 16.37 -13.70 -23.72
N ARG A 234 17.40 -14.00 -24.52
CA ARG A 234 17.36 -14.88 -25.70
C ARG A 234 16.80 -16.25 -25.32
N PRO A 235 15.76 -16.75 -26.01
CA PRO A 235 15.43 -18.16 -25.99
C PRO A 235 16.63 -18.97 -26.48
N GLU A 236 17.01 -20.04 -25.77
CA GLU A 236 18.00 -20.98 -26.29
C GLU A 236 17.49 -21.57 -27.62
N GLY A 237 18.21 -21.31 -28.71
CA GLY A 237 17.94 -21.87 -30.03
C GLY A 237 17.44 -20.90 -31.11
N ILE A 238 17.26 -19.60 -30.81
CA ILE A 238 16.95 -18.59 -31.83
C ILE A 238 18.14 -17.62 -31.95
N ASP A 239 18.87 -17.73 -33.06
CA ASP A 239 19.93 -16.80 -33.42
C ASP A 239 19.32 -15.50 -33.96
N ILE A 240 18.99 -14.57 -33.07
CA ILE A 240 18.67 -13.18 -33.43
C ILE A 240 19.99 -12.38 -33.44
N SER A 241 20.93 -12.79 -34.29
CA SER A 241 22.12 -11.99 -34.57
C SER A 241 21.80 -11.03 -35.71
N ARG A 242 21.59 -9.77 -35.32
CA ARG A 242 21.06 -8.64 -36.11
C ARG A 242 19.56 -8.71 -36.28
N ASP A 243 18.86 -7.73 -35.71
CA ASP A 243 17.69 -7.09 -36.31
C ASP A 243 17.12 -6.07 -35.31
N ASP A 244 17.82 -4.95 -35.15
CA ASP A 244 17.17 -3.70 -34.68
C ASP A 244 16.00 -3.32 -35.63
N ASP A 245 15.99 -3.88 -36.85
CA ASP A 245 14.99 -3.70 -37.90
C ASP A 245 13.67 -4.48 -37.67
N LEU A 246 13.64 -5.54 -36.84
CA LEU A 246 12.42 -6.36 -36.66
C LEU A 246 11.33 -5.60 -35.90
N ILE A 247 11.68 -4.79 -34.90
CA ILE A 247 10.74 -4.00 -34.10
C ILE A 247 10.47 -2.62 -34.73
N ALA A 248 11.38 -2.14 -35.57
CA ALA A 248 11.23 -0.88 -36.31
C ALA A 248 10.27 -1.01 -37.52
N ASN A 249 10.15 -2.22 -38.08
CA ASN A 249 9.29 -2.51 -39.24
C ASN A 249 7.95 -3.17 -38.90
N MET A 250 7.61 -3.30 -37.61
CA MET A 250 6.29 -3.78 -37.21
C MET A 250 5.23 -2.73 -37.55
N SER A 251 4.12 -3.19 -38.14
CA SER A 251 2.90 -2.39 -38.26
C SER A 251 2.36 -2.01 -36.87
N GLU A 252 1.54 -0.97 -36.80
CA GLU A 252 0.89 -0.55 -35.54
C GLU A 252 0.07 -1.69 -34.92
N GLU A 253 -0.60 -2.51 -35.75
CA GLU A 253 -1.36 -3.69 -35.32
C GLU A 253 -0.48 -4.78 -34.69
N GLU A 254 0.71 -5.03 -35.23
CA GLU A 254 1.64 -6.02 -34.67
C GLU A 254 2.25 -5.54 -33.35
N VAL A 255 2.55 -4.24 -33.22
CA VAL A 255 3.02 -3.66 -31.96
C VAL A 255 1.94 -3.76 -30.89
N ASP A 256 0.69 -3.45 -31.24
CA ASP A 256 -0.44 -3.55 -30.33
C ASP A 256 -0.67 -4.99 -29.85
N ALA A 257 -0.61 -5.98 -30.75
CA ALA A 257 -0.71 -7.39 -30.40
C ALA A 257 0.40 -7.87 -29.44
N VAL A 258 1.64 -7.40 -29.64
CA VAL A 258 2.76 -7.70 -28.73
C VAL A 258 2.55 -7.03 -27.36
N LEU A 259 2.04 -5.80 -27.33
CA LEU A 259 1.73 -5.11 -26.07
C LEU A 259 0.56 -5.77 -25.34
N ASP A 260 -0.45 -6.27 -26.04
CA ASP A 260 -1.55 -7.05 -25.45
C ASP A 260 -1.05 -8.35 -24.83
N PHE A 261 -0.18 -9.08 -25.53
CA PHE A 261 0.43 -10.29 -24.98
C PHE A 261 1.30 -9.97 -23.75
N ALA A 262 2.10 -8.90 -23.82
CA ALA A 262 2.90 -8.44 -22.70
C ALA A 262 2.03 -8.03 -21.51
N PHE A 263 0.93 -7.32 -21.75
CA PHE A 263 -0.06 -6.93 -20.75
C PHE A 263 -0.62 -8.16 -20.03
N LEU A 264 -1.15 -9.15 -20.75
CA LEU A 264 -1.77 -10.34 -20.14
C LEU A 264 -0.78 -11.07 -19.23
N ARG A 265 0.43 -11.33 -19.73
CA ARG A 265 1.49 -11.96 -18.94
C ARG A 265 1.84 -11.13 -17.71
N TYR A 266 1.94 -9.81 -17.87
CA TYR A 266 2.32 -8.91 -16.78
C TYR A 266 1.24 -8.82 -15.71
N TYR A 267 -0.02 -8.72 -16.12
CA TYR A 267 -1.20 -8.68 -15.26
C TYR A 267 -1.28 -9.93 -14.38
N GLU A 268 -1.08 -11.11 -14.97
CA GLU A 268 -1.22 -12.39 -14.25
C GLU A 268 -0.03 -12.73 -13.34
N THR A 269 1.18 -12.25 -13.65
CA THR A 269 2.40 -12.80 -13.02
C THR A 269 3.33 -11.78 -12.38
N SER A 270 3.19 -10.50 -12.73
CA SER A 270 4.25 -9.50 -12.48
C SER A 270 3.74 -8.17 -11.93
N GLY A 271 2.45 -8.06 -11.63
CA GLY A 271 1.82 -6.89 -10.99
C GLY A 271 0.90 -7.31 -9.84
N LEU A 272 0.49 -6.32 -9.05
CA LEU A 272 -0.46 -6.46 -7.96
C LEU A 272 -1.81 -5.89 -8.40
N PHE A 273 -2.55 -6.68 -9.17
CA PHE A 273 -3.83 -6.29 -9.74
C PHE A 273 -4.95 -7.23 -9.29
N GLY A 274 -6.13 -6.65 -9.07
CA GLY A 274 -7.35 -7.38 -8.75
C GLY A 274 -8.01 -6.89 -7.46
N THR A 275 -8.70 -7.77 -6.77
CA THR A 275 -9.30 -7.54 -5.46
C THR A 275 -8.29 -7.69 -4.31
N PRO A 276 -8.60 -7.18 -3.11
CA PRO A 276 -7.75 -7.39 -1.93
C PRO A 276 -7.47 -8.87 -1.65
N THR A 277 -8.42 -9.75 -1.94
CA THR A 277 -8.29 -11.20 -1.75
C THR A 277 -7.49 -11.86 -2.85
N SER A 278 -7.74 -11.55 -4.13
CA SER A 278 -7.00 -12.18 -5.25
C SER A 278 -5.52 -11.77 -5.23
N CYS A 279 -5.21 -10.56 -4.75
CA CYS A 279 -3.85 -10.07 -4.52
C CYS A 279 -3.04 -10.92 -3.50
N GLN A 280 -3.69 -11.65 -2.59
CA GLN A 280 -2.97 -12.43 -1.56
C GLN A 280 -2.08 -13.51 -2.19
N GLY A 281 -2.51 -14.11 -3.30
CA GLY A 281 -1.77 -15.18 -3.95
C GLY A 281 -0.39 -14.76 -4.44
N ILE A 282 -0.24 -13.54 -4.97
CA ILE A 282 1.09 -13.03 -5.37
C ILE A 282 1.89 -12.54 -4.15
N ILE A 283 1.23 -11.90 -3.17
CA ILE A 283 1.89 -11.44 -1.94
C ILE A 283 2.54 -12.61 -1.18
N ASP A 284 1.82 -13.72 -1.04
CA ASP A 284 2.32 -14.90 -0.33
C ASP A 284 3.48 -15.57 -1.07
N LYS A 285 3.44 -15.61 -2.42
CA LYS A 285 4.57 -16.07 -3.22
C LYS A 285 5.81 -15.20 -3.00
N LEU A 286 5.65 -13.88 -2.96
CA LEU A 286 6.76 -12.95 -2.74
C LEU A 286 7.36 -13.10 -1.34
N LYS A 287 6.53 -13.21 -0.31
CA LYS A 287 7.00 -13.54 1.05
C LYS A 287 7.76 -14.87 1.09
N GLY A 288 7.24 -15.89 0.39
CA GLY A 288 7.85 -17.21 0.31
C GLY A 288 9.26 -17.23 -0.29
N ILE A 289 9.63 -16.22 -1.07
CA ILE A 289 10.98 -16.07 -1.62
C ILE A 289 11.84 -15.04 -0.86
N GLY A 290 11.37 -14.54 0.28
CA GLY A 290 12.12 -13.62 1.15
C GLY A 290 12.05 -12.14 0.76
N VAL A 291 10.95 -11.70 0.13
CA VAL A 291 10.62 -10.28 -0.05
C VAL A 291 9.98 -9.75 1.23
N ASP A 292 10.50 -8.63 1.74
CA ASP A 292 10.07 -8.01 2.99
C ASP A 292 9.11 -6.83 2.77
N GLU A 293 9.24 -6.16 1.62
CA GLU A 293 8.44 -4.98 1.27
C GLU A 293 7.99 -5.03 -0.19
N ILE A 294 6.71 -4.74 -0.44
CA ILE A 294 6.20 -4.50 -1.80
C ILE A 294 6.09 -2.99 -1.99
N ALA A 295 6.87 -2.46 -2.94
CA ALA A 295 6.79 -1.05 -3.34
C ALA A 295 5.74 -0.89 -4.45
N CYS A 296 4.51 -0.55 -4.07
CA CYS A 296 3.39 -0.41 -5.00
C CYS A 296 3.54 0.84 -5.88
N LEU A 297 3.81 0.65 -7.17
CA LEU A 297 3.80 1.70 -8.18
C LEU A 297 2.36 1.87 -8.70
N VAL A 298 1.73 2.99 -8.33
CA VAL A 298 0.30 3.25 -8.57
C VAL A 298 0.05 4.27 -9.69
N ASP A 299 1.06 5.05 -10.07
CA ASP A 299 0.96 6.18 -11.01
C ASP A 299 1.49 5.83 -12.41
N PHE A 300 1.15 4.65 -12.92
CA PHE A 300 1.58 4.17 -14.25
C PHE A 300 0.67 4.60 -15.42
N GLY A 301 -0.24 5.55 -15.19
CA GLY A 301 -1.12 6.12 -16.22
C GLY A 301 -2.62 5.97 -15.96
N VAL A 302 -3.01 5.30 -14.88
CA VAL A 302 -4.41 5.33 -14.40
C VAL A 302 -4.74 6.73 -13.90
N ASP A 303 -5.98 7.17 -14.09
CA ASP A 303 -6.46 8.47 -13.63
C ASP A 303 -6.23 8.67 -12.13
N ASN A 304 -5.76 9.86 -11.73
CA ASN A 304 -5.36 10.14 -10.36
C ASN A 304 -6.51 10.00 -9.36
N ASP A 305 -7.73 10.39 -9.73
CA ASP A 305 -8.88 10.30 -8.82
C ASP A 305 -9.27 8.84 -8.60
N LEU A 306 -9.17 8.00 -9.64
CA LEU A 306 -9.36 6.55 -9.53
C LEU A 306 -8.27 5.90 -8.68
N VAL A 307 -7.01 6.29 -8.87
CA VAL A 307 -5.90 5.79 -8.03
C VAL A 307 -6.16 6.13 -6.57
N LEU A 308 -6.49 7.39 -6.26
CA LEU A 308 -6.77 7.82 -4.89
C LEU A 308 -8.00 7.10 -4.29
N ALA A 309 -9.06 6.91 -5.08
CA ALA A 309 -10.25 6.16 -4.66
C ALA A 309 -9.98 4.68 -4.39
N SER A 310 -8.96 4.10 -5.04
CA SER A 310 -8.58 2.68 -4.86
C SER A 310 -7.66 2.42 -3.65
N LEU A 311 -7.04 3.46 -3.06
CA LEU A 311 -6.12 3.29 -1.93
C LEU A 311 -6.72 2.55 -0.71
N PRO A 312 -8.00 2.71 -0.34
CA PRO A 312 -8.61 1.90 0.72
C PRO A 312 -8.58 0.39 0.44
N ASN A 313 -8.74 -0.03 -0.81
CA ASN A 313 -8.66 -1.43 -1.21
C ASN A 313 -7.22 -1.96 -1.12
N LEU A 314 -6.24 -1.12 -1.48
CA LEU A 314 -4.83 -1.44 -1.29
C LEU A 314 -4.47 -1.58 0.20
N ASP A 315 -5.02 -0.72 1.08
CA ASP A 315 -4.84 -0.86 2.52
C ASP A 315 -5.50 -2.13 3.06
N LEU A 316 -6.68 -2.51 2.56
CA LEU A 316 -7.31 -3.78 2.89
C LEU A 316 -6.43 -4.97 2.47
N ALA A 317 -5.86 -4.95 1.25
CA ALA A 317 -4.93 -5.97 0.79
C ALA A 317 -3.69 -6.08 1.70
N ARG A 318 -3.14 -4.94 2.14
CA ARG A 318 -2.03 -4.86 3.10
C ARG A 318 -2.40 -5.47 4.46
N ARG A 319 -3.58 -5.15 5.00
CA ARG A 319 -4.06 -5.69 6.28
C ARG A 319 -4.24 -7.21 6.20
N LEU A 320 -4.86 -7.71 5.14
CA LEU A 320 -5.04 -9.15 4.91
C LEU A 320 -3.69 -9.87 4.84
N ALA A 321 -2.73 -9.30 4.12
CA ALA A 321 -1.40 -9.87 4.00
C ALA A 321 -0.69 -9.93 5.36
N ASN A 322 -0.78 -8.88 6.17
CA ASN A 322 -0.03 -8.82 7.42
C ASN A 322 -0.73 -9.52 8.59
N ALA A 323 -2.04 -9.79 8.49
CA ALA A 323 -2.78 -10.55 9.49
C ALA A 323 -2.26 -11.98 9.68
N GLN A 324 -1.67 -12.59 8.64
CA GLN A 324 -1.11 -13.95 8.70
C GLN A 324 0.30 -14.02 9.32
N ALA A 325 1.01 -12.88 9.45
CA ALA A 325 2.44 -12.86 9.75
C ALA A 325 2.80 -12.69 11.25
N GLY A 326 1.81 -12.59 12.14
CA GLY A 326 2.08 -12.44 13.59
C GLY A 326 2.89 -11.18 13.97
N VAL A 327 3.01 -10.20 13.05
CA VAL A 327 3.65 -8.92 13.32
C VAL A 327 2.75 -8.15 14.29
N PRO A 328 3.23 -7.77 15.48
CA PRO A 328 2.45 -6.94 16.38
C PRO A 328 2.22 -5.61 15.67
N ALA A 329 0.96 -5.36 15.32
CA ALA A 329 0.54 -4.06 14.83
C ALA A 329 0.86 -3.05 15.94
N GLU A 330 1.83 -2.18 15.68
CA GLU A 330 1.97 -0.96 16.48
C GLU A 330 0.60 -0.27 16.51
N ALA A 331 0.23 0.12 17.72
CA ALA A 331 -1.10 0.52 18.10
C ALA A 331 -1.59 1.71 17.26
N GLU A 332 -2.49 1.44 16.31
CA GLU A 332 -3.49 2.41 15.91
C GLU A 332 -4.82 2.00 16.52
N ALA A 333 -5.17 2.74 17.57
CA ALA A 333 -6.44 2.68 18.25
C ALA A 333 -7.54 3.12 17.27
N ASP A 334 -8.33 2.16 16.79
CA ASP A 334 -9.78 2.31 16.68
C ASP A 334 -10.47 0.95 16.56
N GLY A 335 -11.01 0.48 17.69
CA GLY A 335 -12.39 -0.01 17.76
C GLY A 335 -12.81 -1.35 17.15
N ALA A 336 -11.96 -2.14 16.48
CA ALA A 336 -12.35 -3.47 15.99
C ALA A 336 -11.60 -4.58 16.72
N ALA A 337 -12.29 -5.28 17.62
CA ALA A 337 -11.77 -6.46 18.30
C ALA A 337 -11.26 -7.48 17.27
N VAL A 338 -9.94 -7.74 17.31
CA VAL A 338 -9.24 -8.64 16.42
C VAL A 338 -9.61 -10.08 16.74
N ILE A 339 -9.94 -10.81 15.68
CA ILE A 339 -10.16 -12.25 15.68
C ILE A 339 -8.77 -12.92 15.63
N GLU A 340 -8.31 -13.45 16.77
CA GLU A 340 -6.96 -14.00 16.98
C GLU A 340 -6.74 -15.45 16.48
N SER A 341 -7.73 -16.12 15.86
CA SER A 341 -7.50 -17.46 15.32
C SER A 341 -7.59 -17.43 13.79
N GLY A 342 -6.57 -17.95 13.10
CA GLY A 342 -6.51 -18.11 11.64
C GLY A 342 -7.53 -19.10 11.07
N GLN A 343 -8.70 -19.19 11.69
CA GLN A 343 -9.87 -19.93 11.26
C GLN A 343 -10.85 -18.94 10.63
N SER A 344 -11.51 -19.33 9.53
CA SER A 344 -12.58 -18.50 8.97
C SER A 344 -13.64 -18.18 10.03
N ALA A 345 -14.33 -17.04 9.91
CA ALA A 345 -15.38 -16.68 10.85
C ALA A 345 -16.45 -17.80 10.98
N ALA A 346 -16.75 -18.49 9.87
CA ALA A 346 -17.62 -19.66 9.85
C ALA A 346 -17.06 -20.85 10.65
N ALA A 347 -15.75 -21.10 10.59
CA ALA A 347 -15.09 -22.13 11.39
C ALA A 347 -15.05 -21.77 12.88
N GLN A 348 -14.88 -20.49 13.23
CA GLN A 348 -14.94 -20.02 14.62
C GLN A 348 -16.33 -20.10 15.22
N ILE A 349 -17.36 -19.71 14.45
CA ILE A 349 -18.76 -19.82 14.85
C ILE A 349 -19.08 -21.27 15.21
N ARG A 350 -18.67 -22.21 14.34
CA ARG A 350 -18.87 -23.65 14.58
C ARG A 350 -18.01 -24.18 15.73
N GLY A 351 -16.71 -23.89 15.71
CA GLY A 351 -15.75 -24.39 16.71
C GLY A 351 -16.07 -23.94 18.14
N ASN A 352 -16.62 -22.74 18.30
CA ASN A 352 -16.97 -22.17 19.61
C ASN A 352 -18.46 -22.30 19.96
N ASN A 353 -19.27 -22.95 19.12
CA ASN A 353 -20.73 -23.05 19.29
C ASN A 353 -21.39 -21.68 19.56
N VAL A 354 -21.04 -20.68 18.74
CA VAL A 354 -21.53 -19.30 18.90
C VAL A 354 -23.05 -19.27 18.81
N THR A 355 -23.69 -18.76 19.85
CA THR A 355 -25.16 -18.62 19.92
C THR A 355 -25.66 -17.21 19.63
N HIS A 356 -24.81 -16.21 19.80
CA HIS A 356 -25.12 -14.80 19.54
C HIS A 356 -23.98 -14.21 18.74
N LEU A 357 -24.29 -13.59 17.60
CA LEU A 357 -23.30 -12.92 16.75
C LEU A 357 -23.75 -11.48 16.55
N GLN A 358 -22.84 -10.54 16.79
CA GLN A 358 -22.99 -9.15 16.38
C GLN A 358 -22.03 -8.86 15.23
N CYS A 359 -22.52 -8.22 14.17
CA CYS A 359 -21.69 -7.84 13.04
C CYS A 359 -22.21 -6.59 12.32
N THR A 360 -21.40 -5.99 11.44
CA THR A 360 -21.91 -5.00 10.49
C THR A 360 -22.56 -5.68 9.28
N PRO A 361 -23.41 -4.98 8.51
CA PRO A 361 -23.89 -5.46 7.22
C PRO A 361 -22.76 -5.95 6.29
N SER A 362 -21.64 -5.22 6.22
CA SER A 362 -20.48 -5.63 5.43
C SER A 362 -19.90 -6.99 5.87
N MET A 363 -19.74 -7.23 7.17
CA MET A 363 -19.31 -8.54 7.65
C MET A 363 -20.37 -9.62 7.43
N ALA A 364 -21.66 -9.28 7.58
CA ALA A 364 -22.75 -10.22 7.34
C ALA A 364 -22.75 -10.77 5.90
N ARG A 365 -22.38 -9.93 4.92
CA ARG A 365 -22.23 -10.34 3.51
C ARG A 365 -21.18 -11.40 3.29
N MET A 366 -20.16 -11.52 4.15
CA MET A 366 -19.14 -12.56 3.99
C MET A 366 -19.71 -13.96 4.20
N PHE A 367 -20.86 -14.09 4.87
CA PHE A 367 -21.48 -15.39 5.15
C PHE A 367 -22.50 -15.85 4.11
N THR A 368 -22.84 -14.99 3.14
CA THR A 368 -23.88 -15.29 2.14
C THR A 368 -23.38 -15.97 0.85
N PRO A 369 -22.12 -15.88 0.40
CA PRO A 369 -21.73 -16.51 -0.86
C PRO A 369 -21.58 -18.03 -0.76
N GLU A 370 -21.15 -18.55 0.38
CA GLU A 370 -20.70 -19.94 0.54
C GLU A 370 -21.66 -20.77 1.39
N ASP A 371 -21.97 -21.99 0.95
CA ASP A 371 -22.83 -22.93 1.68
C ASP A 371 -22.31 -23.26 3.08
N GLU A 372 -20.99 -23.35 3.24
CA GLU A 372 -20.34 -23.66 4.51
C GLU A 372 -20.53 -22.52 5.55
N SER A 373 -20.47 -21.28 5.06
CA SER A 373 -20.67 -20.07 5.87
C SER A 373 -22.14 -19.85 6.22
N ARG A 374 -23.05 -20.16 5.29
CA ARG A 374 -24.50 -20.21 5.55
C ARG A 374 -24.84 -21.25 6.63
N GLN A 375 -24.23 -22.43 6.57
CA GLN A 375 -24.42 -23.48 7.59
C GLN A 375 -23.88 -23.08 8.97
N ALA A 376 -22.78 -22.34 9.03
CA ALA A 376 -22.28 -21.82 10.30
C ALA A 376 -23.27 -20.86 10.95
N LEU A 377 -23.85 -19.92 10.18
CA LEU A 377 -24.87 -19.00 10.68
C LEU A 377 -26.16 -19.71 11.13
N ALA A 378 -26.47 -20.88 10.56
CA ALA A 378 -27.63 -21.66 10.98
C ALA A 378 -27.56 -22.13 12.45
N GLY A 379 -26.37 -22.19 13.05
CA GLY A 379 -26.18 -22.50 14.47
C GLY A 379 -26.32 -21.30 15.43
N VAL A 380 -26.24 -20.07 14.91
CA VAL A 380 -26.34 -18.84 15.70
C VAL A 380 -27.81 -18.55 16.00
N ARG A 381 -28.20 -18.40 17.27
CA ARG A 381 -29.60 -18.19 17.70
C ARG A 381 -30.08 -16.76 17.55
N HIS A 382 -29.18 -15.79 17.69
CA HIS A 382 -29.46 -14.37 17.56
C HIS A 382 -28.37 -13.69 16.72
N LEU A 383 -28.78 -13.12 15.59
CA LEU A 383 -27.90 -12.35 14.73
C LEU A 383 -28.26 -10.87 14.87
N TYR A 384 -27.34 -10.09 15.39
CA TYR A 384 -27.49 -8.66 15.53
C TYR A 384 -26.64 -7.95 14.47
N VAL A 385 -27.27 -7.11 13.66
CA VAL A 385 -26.64 -6.43 12.54
C VAL A 385 -26.78 -4.92 12.74
N GLY A 386 -25.69 -4.17 12.71
CA GLY A 386 -25.75 -2.71 12.94
C GLY A 386 -24.44 -2.00 12.62
N GLY A 387 -24.43 -0.67 12.74
CA GLY A 387 -23.24 0.17 12.49
C GLY A 387 -23.09 0.68 11.06
N GLU A 388 -23.90 0.18 10.12
CA GLU A 388 -23.98 0.68 8.73
C GLU A 388 -25.45 0.65 8.27
N ALA A 389 -25.75 1.31 7.15
CA ALA A 389 -27.05 1.16 6.51
C ALA A 389 -27.29 -0.32 6.16
N PHE A 390 -28.41 -0.89 6.62
CA PHE A 390 -28.71 -2.31 6.44
C PHE A 390 -29.58 -2.54 5.19
N PRO A 391 -29.03 -3.07 4.09
CA PRO A 391 -29.76 -3.13 2.82
C PRO A 391 -30.84 -4.21 2.83
N VAL A 392 -32.01 -3.90 2.28
CA VAL A 392 -33.18 -4.80 2.23
C VAL A 392 -32.85 -6.15 1.59
N ALA A 393 -32.03 -6.17 0.54
CA ALA A 393 -31.63 -7.41 -0.14
C ALA A 393 -30.83 -8.34 0.80
N LEU A 394 -29.88 -7.78 1.55
CA LEU A 394 -29.08 -8.53 2.52
C LEU A 394 -29.95 -8.99 3.70
N ALA A 395 -30.82 -8.12 4.20
CA ALA A 395 -31.76 -8.47 5.26
C ALA A 395 -32.65 -9.66 4.84
N LYS A 396 -33.18 -9.65 3.62
CA LYS A 396 -33.97 -10.75 3.05
C LYS A 396 -33.14 -12.03 2.92
N ASP A 397 -31.91 -11.95 2.44
CA ASP A 397 -31.00 -13.11 2.31
C ASP A 397 -30.66 -13.73 3.67
N LEU A 398 -30.39 -12.91 4.69
CA LEU A 398 -30.14 -13.39 6.06
C LEU A 398 -31.40 -14.00 6.70
N MET A 399 -32.58 -13.42 6.44
CA MET A 399 -33.86 -13.97 6.91
C MET A 399 -34.20 -15.31 6.24
N SER A 400 -33.91 -15.48 4.95
CA SER A 400 -34.24 -16.71 4.22
C SER A 400 -33.26 -17.86 4.51
N ASN A 401 -32.03 -17.55 4.93
CA ASN A 401 -30.97 -18.55 5.09
C ASN A 401 -30.59 -18.86 6.55
N SER A 402 -31.04 -18.06 7.51
CA SER A 402 -30.88 -18.40 8.93
C SER A 402 -31.96 -19.42 9.35
N ARG A 403 -31.55 -20.61 9.82
CA ARG A 403 -32.47 -21.52 10.55
C ARG A 403 -33.02 -20.89 11.83
N SER A 404 -32.43 -19.79 12.26
CA SER A 404 -32.59 -19.17 13.57
C SER A 404 -33.50 -17.95 13.62
N GLY A 405 -34.02 -17.45 12.49
CA GLY A 405 -35.20 -16.56 12.43
C GLY A 405 -35.16 -15.28 13.29
N ASN A 406 -34.00 -14.91 13.84
CA ASN A 406 -33.83 -13.83 14.81
C ASN A 406 -32.71 -12.90 14.35
N VAL A 407 -32.89 -12.32 13.16
CA VAL A 407 -32.06 -11.21 12.70
C VAL A 407 -32.62 -9.93 13.29
N THR A 408 -31.78 -9.15 13.95
CA THR A 408 -32.16 -7.90 14.61
C THR A 408 -31.27 -6.78 14.09
N ASN A 409 -31.87 -5.78 13.43
CA ASN A 409 -31.17 -4.54 13.13
C ASN A 409 -30.96 -3.76 14.42
N MET A 410 -29.77 -3.19 14.59
CA MET A 410 -29.42 -2.34 15.73
C MET A 410 -28.87 -1.02 15.24
N TYR A 411 -29.29 0.05 15.89
CA TYR A 411 -28.83 1.39 15.58
C TYR A 411 -28.44 2.11 16.87
N GLY A 412 -27.32 2.80 16.84
CA GLY A 412 -26.92 3.74 17.87
C GLY A 412 -25.61 4.42 17.49
N PRO A 413 -25.47 5.70 17.83
CA PRO A 413 -24.21 6.42 17.66
C PRO A 413 -23.24 6.16 18.81
N THR A 414 -21.97 6.50 18.60
CA THR A 414 -20.89 6.46 19.61
C THR A 414 -21.29 7.20 20.90
N GLU A 415 -22.01 8.31 20.76
CA GLU A 415 -22.51 9.18 21.81
C GLU A 415 -23.48 8.49 22.80
N THR A 416 -23.95 7.30 22.46
CA THR A 416 -24.95 6.54 23.23
C THR A 416 -24.50 5.13 23.63
N THR A 417 -23.19 4.86 23.59
CA THR A 417 -22.64 3.53 23.90
C THR A 417 -23.13 2.45 22.92
N ILE A 418 -22.94 2.71 21.63
CA ILE A 418 -23.09 1.78 20.51
C ILE A 418 -24.56 1.52 20.10
N TRP A 419 -25.48 1.17 21.00
CA TRP A 419 -26.86 0.81 20.63
C TRP A 419 -27.91 1.63 21.38
N SER A 420 -28.92 2.11 20.64
CA SER A 420 -30.02 2.93 21.14
C SER A 420 -31.38 2.38 20.73
N THR A 421 -31.51 1.84 19.52
CA THR A 421 -32.75 1.25 19.03
C THR A 421 -32.50 -0.11 18.38
N THR A 422 -33.51 -0.97 18.41
CA THR A 422 -33.47 -2.28 17.76
C THR A 422 -34.76 -2.57 17.01
N TRP A 423 -34.62 -3.30 15.91
CA TRP A 423 -35.73 -3.79 15.10
C TRP A 423 -35.53 -5.26 14.75
N LYS A 424 -36.44 -6.11 15.21
CA LYS A 424 -36.44 -7.53 14.83
C LYS A 424 -37.01 -7.65 13.41
N LEU A 425 -36.33 -8.41 12.55
CA LEU A 425 -36.82 -8.70 11.21
C LEU A 425 -37.83 -9.84 11.26
N ASP A 426 -39.13 -9.53 11.21
CA ASP A 426 -40.23 -10.49 11.33
C ASP A 426 -41.36 -10.27 10.32
N GLY A 427 -41.03 -10.02 9.05
CA GLY A 427 -42.04 -9.93 7.99
C GLY A 427 -41.48 -9.49 6.64
N PRO A 428 -42.37 -9.22 5.65
CA PRO A 428 -41.99 -8.58 4.40
C PRO A 428 -41.34 -7.22 4.67
N LEU A 429 -40.20 -6.96 4.02
CA LEU A 429 -39.42 -5.72 4.19
C LEU A 429 -39.37 -4.94 2.87
N ASP A 430 -39.90 -3.71 2.89
CA ASP A 430 -39.68 -2.69 1.86
C ASP A 430 -38.55 -1.71 2.26
N THR A 431 -38.32 -1.57 3.56
CA THR A 431 -37.18 -0.86 4.18
C THR A 431 -36.73 -1.63 5.43
N VAL A 432 -35.56 -1.30 5.98
CA VAL A 432 -35.09 -1.86 7.27
C VAL A 432 -35.12 -0.75 8.33
N PRO A 433 -36.16 -0.71 9.20
CA PRO A 433 -36.26 0.29 10.25
C PRO A 433 -35.11 0.18 11.27
N ILE A 434 -34.73 1.32 11.87
CA ILE A 434 -33.83 1.35 13.03
C ILE A 434 -34.52 0.91 14.33
N GLY A 435 -35.86 0.92 14.33
CA GLY A 435 -36.69 0.28 15.34
C GLY A 435 -37.08 1.13 16.53
N SER A 436 -37.24 0.48 17.68
CA SER A 436 -37.72 1.08 18.94
C SER A 436 -36.60 1.18 19.97
N PRO A 437 -36.66 2.14 20.91
CA PRO A 437 -35.65 2.31 21.94
C PRO A 437 -35.41 1.06 22.78
N ILE A 438 -34.15 0.83 23.14
CA ILE A 438 -33.78 -0.13 24.17
C ILE A 438 -34.12 0.41 25.56
N ALA A 439 -33.95 -0.43 26.59
CA ALA A 439 -34.22 -0.04 27.96
C ALA A 439 -33.44 1.22 28.37
N ASN A 440 -34.10 2.13 29.08
CA ASN A 440 -33.55 3.40 29.57
C ASN A 440 -33.07 4.37 28.47
N THR A 441 -33.48 4.16 27.21
CA THR A 441 -33.26 5.09 26.09
C THR A 441 -34.55 5.82 25.75
N LYS A 442 -34.45 7.12 25.49
CA LYS A 442 -35.53 7.96 24.97
C LYS A 442 -35.24 8.34 23.53
N ILE A 443 -36.26 8.32 22.69
CA ILE A 443 -36.16 8.67 21.27
C ILE A 443 -37.23 9.71 20.96
N TYR A 444 -36.82 10.80 20.31
CA TYR A 444 -37.71 11.82 19.80
C TYR A 444 -37.40 12.08 18.33
N VAL A 445 -38.44 12.42 17.55
CA VAL A 445 -38.28 13.00 16.22
C VAL A 445 -38.78 14.43 16.33
N LEU A 446 -37.87 15.39 16.24
CA LEU A 446 -38.15 16.80 16.53
C LEU A 446 -38.04 17.65 15.25
N ASP A 447 -38.77 18.77 15.24
CA ASP A 447 -38.58 19.83 14.26
C ASP A 447 -37.49 20.84 14.68
N ALA A 448 -37.24 21.84 13.84
CA ALA A 448 -36.26 22.90 14.11
C ALA A 448 -36.60 23.77 15.34
N ASN A 449 -37.83 23.69 15.87
CA ASN A 449 -38.27 24.38 17.09
C ASN A 449 -38.31 23.44 18.31
N LEU A 450 -37.68 22.26 18.21
CA LEU A 450 -37.63 21.21 19.24
C LEU A 450 -39.02 20.70 19.65
N GLN A 451 -39.98 20.72 18.73
CA GLN A 451 -41.32 20.16 18.94
C GLN A 451 -41.42 18.73 18.38
N PRO A 452 -42.04 17.77 19.11
CA PRO A 452 -42.26 16.43 18.61
C PRO A 452 -43.12 16.39 17.35
N LEU A 453 -42.66 15.64 16.35
CA LEU A 453 -43.36 15.46 15.09
C LEU A 453 -44.31 14.24 15.11
N PRO A 454 -45.47 14.32 14.43
CA PRO A 454 -46.37 13.17 14.31
C PRO A 454 -45.81 12.11 13.37
N PRO A 455 -46.31 10.85 13.44
CA PRO A 455 -45.87 9.77 12.56
C PRO A 455 -45.97 10.13 11.07
N GLY A 456 -44.91 9.84 10.32
CA GLY A 456 -44.84 10.06 8.87
C GLY A 456 -44.27 11.43 8.45
N VAL A 457 -44.00 12.34 9.38
CA VAL A 457 -43.34 13.62 9.09
C VAL A 457 -41.83 13.50 9.35
N PRO A 458 -40.96 13.86 8.38
CA PRO A 458 -39.51 13.80 8.58
C PRO A 458 -39.03 14.89 9.54
N GLY A 459 -38.05 14.55 10.38
CA GLY A 459 -37.36 15.47 11.29
C GLY A 459 -36.09 14.86 11.86
N ASP A 460 -35.50 15.53 12.85
CA ASP A 460 -34.22 15.14 13.43
C ASP A 460 -34.42 14.12 14.56
N LEU A 461 -33.59 13.08 14.57
CA LEU A 461 -33.59 12.05 15.61
C LEU A 461 -32.79 12.51 16.82
N TRP A 462 -33.47 12.61 17.96
CA TRP A 462 -32.87 12.92 19.26
C TRP A 462 -32.88 11.70 20.14
N ILE A 463 -31.75 11.43 20.79
CA ILE A 463 -31.54 10.26 21.63
C ILE A 463 -31.10 10.71 23.01
N GLY A 464 -31.90 10.38 24.02
CA GLY A 464 -31.64 10.71 25.42
C GLY A 464 -31.66 9.48 26.33
N GLY A 465 -31.48 9.73 27.62
CA GLY A 465 -31.53 8.70 28.67
C GLY A 465 -30.16 8.20 29.12
N ASP A 466 -30.15 7.11 29.88
CA ASP A 466 -28.97 6.66 30.64
C ASP A 466 -27.80 6.20 29.76
N GLY A 467 -28.08 5.88 28.50
CA GLY A 467 -27.05 5.45 27.52
C GLY A 467 -26.18 6.60 26.99
N VAL A 468 -26.60 7.86 27.18
CA VAL A 468 -25.85 9.04 26.72
C VAL A 468 -24.56 9.20 27.49
N VAL A 469 -23.43 9.25 26.77
CA VAL A 469 -22.10 9.32 27.39
C VAL A 469 -21.77 10.74 27.88
N ARG A 470 -20.70 10.86 28.67
CA ARG A 470 -20.29 12.15 29.26
C ARG A 470 -19.83 13.20 28.24
N GLY A 471 -19.35 12.75 27.08
CA GLY A 471 -18.73 13.58 26.06
C GLY A 471 -17.56 12.88 25.37
N TYR A 472 -16.93 13.57 24.42
CA TYR A 472 -15.71 13.12 23.76
C TYR A 472 -14.47 13.46 24.61
N HIS A 473 -13.55 12.49 24.74
CA HIS A 473 -12.32 12.66 25.50
C HIS A 473 -11.45 13.78 24.92
N GLU A 474 -11.02 14.73 25.76
CA GLU A 474 -10.20 15.89 25.41
C GLU A 474 -10.74 16.76 24.26
N ARG A 475 -12.06 16.70 24.00
CA ARG A 475 -12.73 17.49 22.95
C ARG A 475 -13.95 18.22 23.51
N PRO A 476 -13.76 19.25 24.34
CA PRO A 476 -14.87 19.96 25.00
C PRO A 476 -15.77 20.70 24.00
N GLU A 477 -15.22 21.24 22.91
CA GLU A 477 -15.99 21.94 21.88
C GLU A 477 -16.96 21.00 21.15
N LEU A 478 -16.46 19.87 20.65
CA LEU A 478 -17.30 18.85 20.01
C LEU A 478 -18.30 18.23 20.99
N THR A 479 -17.93 18.11 22.26
CA THR A 479 -18.86 17.67 23.31
C THR A 479 -20.01 18.65 23.49
N ALA A 480 -19.72 19.95 23.55
CA ALA A 480 -20.77 20.97 23.67
C ALA A 480 -21.67 21.04 22.42
N GLU A 481 -21.11 20.76 21.24
CA GLU A 481 -21.87 20.70 19.97
C GLU A 481 -22.82 19.50 19.92
N ARG A 482 -22.35 18.30 20.27
CA ARG A 482 -23.11 17.05 20.08
C ARG A 482 -23.97 16.65 21.28
N PHE A 483 -23.63 17.11 22.48
CA PHE A 483 -24.36 16.80 23.73
C PHE A 483 -25.12 18.03 24.21
N VAL A 484 -26.23 18.28 23.54
CA VAL A 484 -27.17 19.37 23.81
C VAL A 484 -28.08 19.05 24.99
N ALA A 485 -28.83 20.03 25.51
CA ALA A 485 -29.73 19.82 26.64
C ALA A 485 -31.05 19.17 26.19
N ASP A 486 -31.55 18.22 26.99
CA ASP A 486 -32.86 17.61 26.76
C ASP A 486 -33.96 18.69 26.90
N PRO A 487 -34.78 18.94 25.86
CA PRO A 487 -35.82 19.96 25.91
C PRO A 487 -37.01 19.60 26.83
N PHE A 488 -37.11 18.34 27.29
CA PHE A 488 -38.21 17.81 28.08
C PHE A 488 -37.83 17.44 29.51
N GLU A 489 -36.54 17.23 29.81
CA GLU A 489 -36.07 16.86 31.14
C GLU A 489 -34.96 17.81 31.65
N PRO A 490 -35.25 18.66 32.64
CA PRO A 490 -34.27 19.59 33.19
C PRO A 490 -33.03 18.89 33.74
N GLY A 491 -31.85 19.24 33.20
CA GLY A 491 -30.56 18.70 33.63
C GLY A 491 -30.12 17.43 32.90
N ALA A 492 -30.96 16.88 32.03
CA ALA A 492 -30.61 15.78 31.14
C ALA A 492 -30.02 16.30 29.81
N ARG A 493 -29.44 15.37 29.03
CA ARG A 493 -28.85 15.59 27.71
C ARG A 493 -29.54 14.71 26.68
#